data_AF-A0A1W9PTF1-F1
#
_entry.id   AF-A0A1W9PTF1-F1
#
_cell.length_a   1.000
_cell.length_b   1.000
_cell.length_c   1.000
_cell.angle_alpha   90.00
_cell.angle_beta   90.00
_cell.angle_gamma   90.00
#
_symmetry.space_group_name_H-M   'P 1'
#
loop_
_entity.id
_entity.type
_entity.pdbx_description
1 polymer ?
#
loop_
_entity_poly.entity_id
_entity_poly.type
_entity_poly.pdbx_seq_one_letter_code
_entity_poly.pdbx_strand_id
1 'polypeptide(L)'
;MDRNASRTQIHPRAINSVSSVGFLVGGLITSFWRGPKKRIHGINISFFLWGLLGAFIFGSGWTMAAWIVGAFFMSIFQPIINSLYIAILQAKVEPDLQGRIFGLENALTTITYPIGQIIAGLAVDHFLEPGLMPGGVLTDIFGQIAGTGTGAGMGLSILLAGVLSILVGFAGYANKSIREIEILLPDHETITVSA
;
A
#
# COMPACT_ATOMS: atom_id res chain seq x y z
N MET A 1 22.92 -3.28 32.82
CA MET A 1 22.76 -2.69 31.48
C MET A 1 22.36 -3.83 30.55
N ASP A 2 21.07 -3.90 30.24
CA ASP A 2 20.43 -5.10 29.69
C ASP A 2 20.73 -5.25 28.19
N ARG A 3 21.52 -6.28 27.83
CA ARG A 3 21.88 -6.62 26.44
C ARG A 3 20.67 -7.08 25.61
N ASN A 4 19.53 -7.38 26.23
CA ASN A 4 18.32 -7.75 25.51
C ASN A 4 17.51 -6.54 25.03
N ALA A 5 17.53 -5.43 25.77
CA ALA A 5 16.81 -4.21 25.40
C ALA A 5 17.38 -3.57 24.12
N SER A 6 18.69 -3.73 23.85
CA SER A 6 19.28 -3.25 22.61
C SER A 6 18.86 -4.11 21.41
N ARG A 7 18.66 -5.43 21.57
CA ARG A 7 18.31 -6.37 20.48
C ARG A 7 16.87 -6.24 20.01
N THR A 8 15.90 -6.03 20.89
CA THR A 8 14.48 -5.83 20.51
C THR A 8 14.21 -4.46 19.89
N GLN A 9 15.01 -3.44 20.22
CA GLN A 9 14.90 -2.07 19.66
C GLN A 9 15.46 -1.93 18.23
N ILE A 10 16.32 -2.84 17.77
CA ILE A 10 16.95 -2.75 16.43
C ILE A 10 15.94 -3.10 15.33
N HIS A 11 14.98 -3.98 15.61
CA HIS A 11 14.02 -4.47 14.62
C HIS A 11 13.16 -3.35 14.01
N PRO A 12 12.48 -2.49 14.79
CA PRO A 12 11.65 -1.44 14.21
C PRO A 12 12.47 -0.35 13.50
N ARG A 13 13.67 -0.06 14.01
CA ARG A 13 14.55 0.97 13.43
C ARG A 13 15.07 0.57 12.06
N ALA A 14 15.53 -0.69 11.92
CA ALA A 14 16.00 -1.21 10.64
C ALA A 14 14.89 -1.22 9.59
N ILE A 15 13.67 -1.61 9.98
CA ILE A 15 12.49 -1.58 9.12
C ILE A 15 12.22 -0.14 8.66
N ASN A 16 12.12 0.82 9.58
CA ASN A 16 11.86 2.22 9.22
C ASN A 16 12.95 2.81 8.31
N SER A 17 14.22 2.50 8.56
CA SER A 17 15.32 2.92 7.68
C SER A 17 15.18 2.34 6.28
N VAL A 18 14.89 1.04 6.14
CA VAL A 18 14.75 0.42 4.82
C VAL A 18 13.48 0.90 4.11
N SER A 19 12.40 1.15 4.83
CA SER A 19 11.18 1.76 4.30
C SER A 19 11.47 3.15 3.74
N SER A 20 12.27 3.95 4.45
CA SER A 20 12.69 5.28 4.00
C SER A 20 13.52 5.20 2.72
N VAL A 21 14.45 4.24 2.62
CA VAL A 21 15.22 3.96 1.40
C VAL A 21 14.29 3.53 0.26
N GLY A 22 13.35 2.62 0.51
CA GLY A 22 12.36 2.19 -0.49
C GLY A 22 11.55 3.36 -1.02
N PHE A 23 11.08 4.24 -0.13
CA PHE A 23 10.33 5.43 -0.51
C PHE A 23 11.17 6.40 -1.37
N LEU A 24 12.44 6.62 -1.01
CA LEU A 24 13.36 7.44 -1.81
C LEU A 24 13.59 6.82 -3.19
N VAL A 25 13.85 5.52 -3.27
CA VAL A 25 14.02 4.81 -4.54
C VAL A 25 12.77 4.92 -5.40
N GLY A 26 11.58 4.72 -4.83
CA GLY A 26 10.31 4.89 -5.53
C GLY A 26 10.12 6.33 -6.04
N GLY A 27 10.45 7.32 -5.22
CA GLY A 27 10.41 8.73 -5.61
C GLY A 27 11.38 9.07 -6.75
N LEU A 28 12.60 8.52 -6.73
CA LEU A 28 13.57 8.67 -7.81
C LEU A 28 13.06 8.01 -9.09
N ILE A 29 12.49 6.80 -9.01
CA ILE A 29 11.86 6.12 -10.15
C ILE A 29 10.82 7.05 -10.78
N THR A 30 9.91 7.63 -10.00
CA THR A 30 8.87 8.53 -10.53
C THR A 30 9.41 9.86 -11.06
N SER A 31 10.60 10.29 -10.62
CA SER A 31 11.22 11.53 -11.08
C SER A 31 11.86 11.36 -12.46
N PHE A 32 12.48 10.21 -12.72
CA PHE A 32 13.15 9.93 -14.00
C PHE A 32 12.23 9.21 -15.00
N TRP A 33 11.28 8.41 -14.53
CA TRP A 33 10.37 7.65 -15.36
C TRP A 33 8.98 8.28 -15.37
N ARG A 34 8.51 8.66 -16.56
CA ARG A 34 7.16 9.22 -16.78
C ARG A 34 6.01 8.22 -16.61
N GLY A 35 6.32 6.96 -16.31
CA GLY A 35 5.34 5.88 -16.20
C GLY A 35 4.94 5.26 -17.54
N PRO A 36 4.01 4.30 -17.53
CA PRO A 36 3.46 3.70 -18.74
C PRO A 36 2.56 4.67 -19.50
N LYS A 37 2.35 4.41 -20.81
CA LYS A 37 1.45 5.22 -21.66
C LYS A 37 0.04 5.38 -21.08
N LYS A 38 -0.47 4.33 -20.46
CA LYS A 38 -1.71 4.34 -19.67
C LYS A 38 -1.34 4.19 -18.20
N ARG A 39 -1.35 5.30 -17.47
CA ARG A 39 -0.91 5.40 -16.08
C ARG A 39 -1.71 4.47 -15.18
N ILE A 40 -2.99 4.21 -15.50
CA ILE A 40 -3.84 3.32 -14.70
C ILE A 40 -3.31 1.88 -14.62
N HIS A 41 -2.66 1.40 -15.68
CA HIS A 41 -2.03 0.07 -15.66
C HIS A 41 -0.84 0.03 -14.72
N GLY A 42 -0.08 1.12 -14.63
CA GLY A 42 1.01 1.27 -13.66
C GLY A 42 0.50 1.27 -12.24
N ILE A 43 -0.63 1.93 -11.96
CA ILE A 43 -1.28 1.91 -10.63
C ILE A 43 -1.71 0.49 -10.27
N ASN A 44 -2.46 -0.19 -11.14
CA ASN A 44 -2.98 -1.53 -10.87
C ASN A 44 -1.85 -2.57 -10.67
N ILE A 45 -0.80 -2.51 -11.50
CA ILE A 45 0.38 -3.38 -11.35
C ILE A 45 1.11 -3.06 -10.03
N SER A 46 1.23 -1.79 -9.67
CA SER A 46 1.90 -1.40 -8.41
C SER A 46 1.13 -1.86 -7.18
N PHE A 47 -0.21 -1.82 -7.18
CA PHE A 47 -1.03 -2.42 -6.12
C PHE A 47 -0.83 -3.93 -6.02
N PHE A 48 -0.84 -4.63 -7.16
CA PHE A 48 -0.56 -6.06 -7.22
C PHE A 48 0.84 -6.40 -6.64
N LEU A 49 1.88 -5.69 -7.09
CA LEU A 49 3.26 -5.92 -6.63
C LEU A 49 3.46 -5.50 -5.17
N TRP A 50 2.79 -4.44 -4.71
CA TRP A 50 2.80 -4.03 -3.31
C TRP A 50 2.24 -5.13 -2.42
N GLY A 51 1.12 -5.74 -2.82
CA GLY A 51 0.53 -6.85 -2.08
C GLY A 51 1.39 -8.11 -2.12
N LEU A 52 1.88 -8.48 -3.31
CA LEU A 52 2.62 -9.73 -3.51
C LEU A 52 4.06 -9.70 -2.97
N LEU A 53 4.83 -8.66 -3.30
CA LEU A 53 6.25 -8.56 -2.93
C LEU A 53 6.46 -7.82 -1.62
N GLY A 54 5.52 -6.96 -1.24
CA GLY A 54 5.59 -6.19 -0.01
C GLY A 54 4.85 -6.88 1.12
N ALA A 55 3.53 -6.74 1.13
CA ALA A 55 2.68 -7.11 2.25
C ALA A 55 2.66 -8.62 2.52
N PHE A 56 2.66 -9.47 1.48
CA PHE A 56 2.70 -10.91 1.67
C PHE A 56 4.01 -11.36 2.32
N ILE A 57 5.16 -10.90 1.80
CA ILE A 57 6.48 -11.22 2.36
C ILE A 57 6.63 -10.67 3.78
N PHE A 58 6.15 -9.45 4.03
CA PHE A 58 6.23 -8.83 5.35
C PHE A 58 5.38 -9.57 6.37
N GLY A 59 4.11 -9.82 6.06
CA GLY A 59 3.15 -10.39 6.99
C GLY A 59 3.28 -11.89 7.21
N SER A 60 3.85 -12.65 6.26
CA SER A 60 4.21 -14.06 6.46
C SER A 60 5.64 -14.26 6.97
N GLY A 61 6.44 -13.18 7.01
CA GLY A 61 7.83 -13.23 7.42
C GLY A 61 7.94 -13.41 8.92
N TRP A 62 8.63 -14.46 9.36
CA TRP A 62 9.02 -14.64 10.78
C TRP A 62 10.52 -14.39 11.02
N THR A 63 11.18 -13.84 10.00
CA THR A 63 12.60 -13.50 10.04
C THR A 63 12.79 -12.02 9.76
N MET A 64 13.83 -11.45 10.37
CA MET A 64 14.21 -10.05 10.12
C MET A 64 14.40 -9.77 8.62
N ALA A 65 14.99 -10.70 7.88
CA ALA A 65 15.23 -10.53 6.46
C ALA A 65 13.92 -10.38 5.67
N ALA A 66 12.91 -11.21 5.97
CA ALA A 66 11.60 -11.11 5.33
C ALA A 66 10.91 -9.78 5.65
N TRP A 67 10.97 -9.31 6.90
CA TRP A 67 10.44 -7.99 7.27
C TRP A 67 11.14 -6.84 6.55
N ILE A 68 12.47 -6.89 6.43
CA ILE A 68 13.24 -5.86 5.72
C ILE A 68 12.86 -5.84 4.23
N VAL A 69 12.83 -7.01 3.58
CA VAL A 69 12.50 -7.11 2.15
C VAL A 69 11.06 -6.66 1.89
N GLY A 70 10.10 -7.15 2.69
CA GLY A 70 8.70 -6.77 2.57
C GLY A 70 8.48 -5.28 2.80
N ALA A 71 9.12 -4.69 3.82
CA ALA A 71 9.01 -3.26 4.11
C ALA A 71 9.54 -2.40 2.97
N PHE A 72 10.70 -2.77 2.41
CA PHE A 72 11.28 -2.09 1.26
C PHE A 72 10.31 -2.06 0.06
N PHE A 73 9.74 -3.22 -0.30
CA PHE A 73 8.77 -3.30 -1.39
C PHE A 73 7.45 -2.61 -1.08
N MET A 74 6.96 -2.65 0.16
CA MET A 74 5.79 -1.87 0.54
C MET A 74 6.04 -0.36 0.35
N SER A 75 7.24 0.11 0.66
CA SER A 75 7.58 1.54 0.57
C SER A 75 7.94 2.02 -0.84
N ILE A 76 8.53 1.18 -1.70
CA ILE A 76 8.88 1.58 -3.08
C ILE A 76 7.66 1.86 -3.96
N PHE A 77 6.57 1.10 -3.80
CA PHE A 77 5.39 1.25 -4.65
C PHE A 77 4.47 2.39 -4.22
N GLN A 78 4.52 2.85 -2.96
CA GLN A 78 3.71 3.98 -2.48
C GLN A 78 3.86 5.27 -3.32
N PRO A 79 5.07 5.82 -3.52
CA PRO A 79 5.25 7.03 -4.32
C PRO A 79 4.93 6.79 -5.80
N ILE A 80 5.15 5.57 -6.33
CA ILE A 80 4.79 5.21 -7.71
C ILE A 80 3.28 5.29 -7.92
N ILE A 81 2.50 4.67 -7.04
CA ILE A 81 1.03 4.73 -7.08
C ILE A 81 0.55 6.17 -6.98
N ASN A 82 1.05 6.91 -5.99
CA ASN A 82 0.62 8.28 -5.74
C ASN A 82 0.97 9.23 -6.91
N SER A 83 2.18 9.13 -7.46
CA SER A 83 2.61 9.93 -8.60
C SER A 83 1.75 9.68 -9.84
N LEU A 84 1.51 8.41 -10.19
CA LEU A 84 0.67 8.06 -11.34
C LEU A 84 -0.78 8.52 -11.13
N TYR A 85 -1.31 8.37 -9.92
CA TYR A 85 -2.66 8.81 -9.58
C TYR A 85 -2.82 10.33 -9.72
N ILE A 86 -1.90 11.11 -9.14
CA ILE A 86 -1.90 12.57 -9.26
C ILE A 86 -1.78 12.98 -10.73
N ALA A 87 -0.92 12.31 -11.51
CA ALA A 87 -0.76 12.63 -12.92
C ALA A 87 -2.04 12.36 -13.74
N ILE A 88 -2.78 11.28 -13.45
CA ILE A 88 -4.10 11.06 -14.06
C ILE A 88 -5.05 12.20 -13.67
N LEU A 89 -5.12 12.55 -12.39
CA LEU A 89 -6.02 13.58 -11.90
C LEU A 89 -5.70 14.95 -12.54
N GLN A 90 -4.43 15.32 -12.64
CA GLN A 90 -3.99 16.55 -13.34
C GLN A 90 -4.38 16.55 -14.82
N ALA A 91 -4.27 15.41 -15.51
CA ALA A 91 -4.63 15.32 -16.92
C ALA A 91 -6.15 15.42 -17.15
N LYS A 92 -6.95 14.84 -16.26
CA LYS A 92 -8.42 14.78 -16.41
C LYS A 92 -9.18 15.96 -15.81
N VAL A 93 -8.57 16.71 -14.91
CA VAL A 93 -9.22 17.83 -14.22
C VAL A 93 -8.82 19.16 -14.84
N GLU A 94 -9.84 19.94 -15.22
CA GLU A 94 -9.66 21.30 -15.73
C GLU A 94 -8.90 22.20 -14.74
N PRO A 95 -7.99 23.07 -15.21
CA PRO A 95 -7.13 23.89 -14.36
C PRO A 95 -7.88 24.67 -13.28
N ASP A 96 -9.03 25.26 -13.64
CA ASP A 96 -9.85 26.08 -12.73
C ASP A 96 -10.51 25.27 -11.60
N LEU A 97 -10.62 23.95 -11.75
CA LEU A 97 -11.20 23.05 -10.76
C LEU A 97 -10.15 22.27 -9.96
N GLN A 98 -8.88 22.30 -10.38
CA GLN A 98 -7.82 21.51 -9.74
C GLN A 98 -7.72 21.82 -8.24
N GLY A 99 -7.68 23.08 -7.84
CA GLY A 99 -7.58 23.44 -6.41
C GLY A 99 -8.70 22.84 -5.55
N ARG A 100 -9.93 22.79 -6.07
CA ARG A 100 -11.09 22.21 -5.36
C ARG A 100 -11.03 20.69 -5.31
N ILE A 101 -10.66 20.05 -6.42
CA ILE A 101 -10.62 18.59 -6.53
C ILE A 101 -9.46 18.02 -5.73
N PHE A 102 -8.26 18.62 -5.81
CA PHE A 102 -7.11 18.22 -4.98
C PHE A 102 -7.36 18.51 -3.49
N GLY A 103 -8.05 19.60 -3.14
CA GLY A 103 -8.43 19.87 -1.75
C GLY A 103 -9.37 18.80 -1.17
N LEU A 104 -10.40 18.40 -1.94
CA LEU A 104 -11.32 17.34 -1.55
C LEU A 104 -10.63 15.98 -1.46
N GLU A 105 -9.82 15.63 -2.46
CA GLU A 105 -9.04 14.40 -2.48
C GLU A 105 -8.13 14.32 -1.25
N ASN A 106 -7.38 15.39 -0.94
CA ASN A 106 -6.50 15.41 0.21
C ASN A 106 -7.26 15.24 1.53
N ALA A 107 -8.42 15.88 1.68
CA ALA A 107 -9.27 15.72 2.86
C ALA A 107 -9.77 14.27 3.03
N LEU A 108 -10.21 13.64 1.94
CA LEU A 108 -10.67 12.25 1.93
C LEU A 108 -9.54 11.26 2.27
N THR A 109 -8.37 11.45 1.66
CA THR A 109 -7.19 10.61 1.92
C THR A 109 -6.71 10.77 3.37
N THR A 110 -6.70 12.01 3.88
CA THR A 110 -6.28 12.32 5.26
C THR A 110 -7.21 11.71 6.30
N ILE A 111 -8.53 11.70 6.08
CA ILE A 111 -9.48 11.12 7.05
C ILE A 111 -9.56 9.59 6.96
N THR A 112 -9.33 9.02 5.78
CA THR A 112 -9.39 7.56 5.57
C THR A 112 -8.24 6.84 6.27
N TYR A 113 -7.04 7.44 6.29
CA TYR A 113 -5.87 6.84 6.94
C TYR A 113 -6.08 6.53 8.44
N PRO A 114 -6.44 7.49 9.32
CA PRO A 114 -6.64 7.21 10.74
C PRO A 114 -7.83 6.27 10.98
N ILE A 115 -8.90 6.36 10.19
CA ILE A 115 -10.04 5.43 10.29
C ILE A 115 -9.58 4.00 10.02
N GLY A 116 -8.82 3.79 8.95
CA GLY A 116 -8.25 2.48 8.61
C GLY A 116 -7.34 1.95 9.73
N GLN A 117 -6.51 2.81 10.32
CA GLN A 117 -5.64 2.43 11.45
C GLN A 117 -6.42 2.04 12.70
N ILE A 118 -7.51 2.75 13.04
CA ILE A 118 -8.37 2.41 14.18
C ILE A 118 -9.03 1.04 13.94
N ILE A 119 -9.60 0.82 12.76
CA ILE A 119 -10.26 -0.45 12.44
C ILE A 119 -9.24 -1.59 12.47
N ALA A 120 -8.06 -1.41 11.88
CA ALA A 120 -7.01 -2.41 11.88
C ALA A 120 -6.50 -2.72 13.29
N GLY A 121 -6.23 -1.68 14.10
CA GLY A 121 -5.78 -1.85 15.49
C GLY A 121 -6.81 -2.58 16.35
N LEU A 122 -8.07 -2.17 16.30
CA LEU A 122 -9.15 -2.85 17.04
C LEU A 122 -9.32 -4.31 16.59
N ALA A 123 -9.25 -4.56 15.27
CA ALA A 123 -9.31 -5.91 14.73
C ALA A 123 -8.14 -6.78 15.20
N VAL A 124 -6.92 -6.23 15.21
CA VAL A 124 -5.73 -6.91 15.70
C VAL A 124 -5.87 -7.24 17.18
N ASP A 125 -6.11 -6.24 18.02
CA ASP A 125 -6.06 -6.39 19.47
C ASP A 125 -7.17 -7.30 20.02
N HIS A 126 -8.36 -7.27 19.40
CA HIS A 126 -9.53 -7.98 19.94
C HIS A 126 -9.84 -9.30 19.22
N PHE A 127 -9.39 -9.50 17.98
CA PHE A 127 -9.78 -10.66 17.18
C PHE A 127 -8.58 -11.44 16.62
N LEU A 128 -7.67 -10.78 15.90
CA LEU A 128 -6.59 -11.48 15.19
C LEU A 128 -5.50 -11.97 16.14
N GLU A 129 -5.04 -11.09 17.04
CA GLU A 129 -3.98 -11.42 17.99
C GLU A 129 -4.43 -12.50 18.99
N PRO A 130 -5.58 -12.38 19.69
CA PRO A 130 -6.04 -13.44 20.59
C PRO A 130 -6.34 -14.75 19.85
N GLY A 131 -6.85 -14.67 18.61
CA GLY A 131 -7.15 -15.84 17.79
C GLY A 131 -5.92 -16.60 17.32
N LEU A 132 -4.74 -15.98 17.29
CA LEU A 132 -3.46 -16.57 16.88
C LEU A 132 -2.52 -16.87 18.05
N MET A 133 -2.95 -16.63 19.29
CA MET A 133 -2.24 -17.15 20.46
C MET A 133 -2.28 -18.69 20.46
N PRO A 134 -1.31 -19.36 21.13
CA PRO A 134 -1.29 -20.82 21.18
C PRO A 134 -2.62 -21.41 21.67
N GLY A 135 -3.25 -22.25 20.84
CA GLY A 135 -4.57 -22.85 21.11
C GLY A 135 -5.77 -22.00 20.65
N GLY A 136 -5.53 -20.90 19.93
CA GLY A 136 -6.57 -20.05 19.36
C GLY A 136 -7.17 -20.63 18.07
N VAL A 137 -8.39 -20.17 17.74
CA VAL A 137 -9.18 -20.69 16.60
C VAL A 137 -8.55 -20.35 15.24
N LEU A 138 -7.78 -19.27 15.14
CA LEU A 138 -7.13 -18.88 13.89
C LEU A 138 -5.80 -19.60 13.66
N THR A 139 -5.25 -20.27 14.69
CA THR A 139 -3.98 -20.98 14.61
C THR A 139 -4.01 -22.09 13.57
N ASP A 140 -5.10 -22.85 13.47
CA ASP A 140 -5.19 -23.98 12.53
C ASP A 140 -5.25 -23.52 11.06
N ILE A 141 -5.82 -22.35 10.80
CA ILE A 141 -6.03 -21.83 9.44
C ILE A 141 -4.86 -20.96 8.99
N PHE A 142 -4.44 -20.03 9.85
CA PHE A 142 -3.47 -19.00 9.51
C PHE A 142 -2.12 -19.17 10.20
N GLY A 143 -2.02 -20.05 11.20
CA GLY A 143 -0.79 -20.26 11.96
C GLY A 143 0.39 -20.79 11.15
N GLN A 144 0.18 -21.39 9.97
CA GLN A 144 1.29 -21.77 9.09
C GLN A 144 1.87 -20.59 8.30
N ILE A 145 1.04 -19.60 7.97
CA ILE A 145 1.40 -18.47 7.10
C ILE A 145 1.75 -17.26 7.95
N ALA A 146 0.80 -16.86 8.79
CA ALA A 146 0.92 -15.70 9.65
C ALA A 146 1.64 -16.00 10.94
N GLY A 147 1.87 -17.30 11.28
CA GLY A 147 2.45 -17.85 12.52
C GLY A 147 1.61 -17.69 13.78
N THR A 148 2.21 -17.91 14.95
CA THR A 148 1.49 -17.98 16.24
C THR A 148 2.22 -17.24 17.35
N GLY A 149 1.46 -16.68 18.29
CA GLY A 149 2.00 -15.94 19.44
C GLY A 149 2.08 -14.43 19.18
N THR A 150 2.86 -13.73 20.01
CA THR A 150 2.88 -12.27 20.01
C THR A 150 3.34 -11.67 18.67
N GLY A 151 2.53 -10.78 18.10
CA GLY A 151 2.74 -10.12 16.82
C GLY A 151 2.13 -10.84 15.62
N ALA A 152 1.59 -12.06 15.79
CA ALA A 152 0.98 -12.82 14.70
C ALA A 152 -0.28 -12.14 14.14
N GLY A 153 -1.07 -11.48 14.99
CA GLY A 153 -2.24 -10.71 14.57
C GLY A 153 -1.88 -9.52 13.70
N MET A 154 -0.79 -8.82 14.04
CA MET A 154 -0.24 -7.76 13.18
C MET A 154 0.21 -8.31 11.83
N GLY A 155 0.95 -9.43 11.81
CA GLY A 155 1.36 -10.10 10.57
C GLY A 155 0.17 -10.48 9.67
N LEU A 156 -0.88 -11.08 10.27
CA LEU A 156 -2.10 -11.44 9.55
C LEU A 156 -2.85 -10.21 9.01
N SER A 157 -2.92 -9.11 9.77
CA SER A 157 -3.56 -7.88 9.29
C SER A 157 -2.87 -7.32 8.03
N ILE A 158 -1.53 -7.40 7.97
CA ILE A 158 -0.74 -6.97 6.82
C ILE A 158 -0.94 -7.93 5.64
N LEU A 159 -1.01 -9.24 5.89
CA LEU A 159 -1.36 -10.23 4.86
C LEU A 159 -2.73 -9.96 4.25
N LEU A 160 -3.74 -9.69 5.08
CA LEU A 160 -5.09 -9.35 4.62
C LEU A 160 -5.09 -8.06 3.80
N ALA A 161 -4.35 -7.02 4.23
CA ALA A 161 -4.17 -5.80 3.44
C ALA A 161 -3.48 -6.09 2.10
N GLY A 162 -2.49 -6.99 2.08
CA GLY A 162 -1.82 -7.45 0.85
C GLY A 162 -2.78 -8.13 -0.12
N VAL A 163 -3.62 -9.05 0.38
CA VAL A 163 -4.67 -9.70 -0.42
C VAL A 163 -5.65 -8.67 -0.97
N LEU A 164 -6.15 -7.75 -0.14
CA LEU A 164 -7.04 -6.68 -0.57
C LEU A 164 -6.39 -5.81 -1.65
N SER A 165 -5.11 -5.49 -1.52
CA SER A 165 -4.36 -4.71 -2.50
C SER A 165 -4.20 -5.43 -3.84
N ILE A 166 -3.92 -6.74 -3.82
CA ILE A 166 -3.92 -7.60 -5.01
C ILE A 166 -5.31 -7.58 -5.67
N LEU A 167 -6.37 -7.73 -4.87
CA LEU A 167 -7.74 -7.68 -5.37
C LEU A 167 -8.09 -6.32 -5.98
N VAL A 168 -7.63 -5.21 -5.40
CA VAL A 168 -7.80 -3.86 -5.98
C VAL A 168 -7.10 -3.76 -7.34
N GLY A 169 -5.86 -4.25 -7.44
CA GLY A 169 -5.13 -4.31 -8.71
C GLY A 169 -5.88 -5.08 -9.78
N PHE A 170 -6.42 -6.27 -9.46
CA PHE A 170 -7.22 -7.08 -10.38
C PHE A 170 -8.58 -6.44 -10.70
N ALA A 171 -9.29 -5.93 -9.70
CA ALA A 171 -10.57 -5.26 -9.87
C ALA A 171 -10.46 -4.05 -10.79
N GLY A 172 -9.34 -3.32 -10.72
CA GLY A 172 -9.04 -2.22 -11.64
C GLY A 172 -8.93 -2.66 -13.11
N TYR A 173 -8.55 -3.91 -13.38
CA TYR A 173 -8.55 -4.49 -14.73
C TYR A 173 -9.90 -5.11 -15.12
N ALA A 174 -10.64 -5.66 -14.16
CA ALA A 174 -11.95 -6.23 -14.38
C ALA A 174 -13.02 -5.15 -14.66
N ASN A 175 -12.90 -3.99 -14.00
CA ASN A 175 -13.81 -2.87 -14.20
C ASN A 175 -13.40 -2.04 -15.42
N LYS A 176 -14.20 -2.12 -16.49
CA LYS A 176 -13.97 -1.38 -17.73
C LYS A 176 -13.82 0.13 -17.50
N SER A 177 -14.64 0.72 -16.64
CA SER A 177 -14.61 2.16 -16.36
C SER A 177 -13.29 2.61 -15.74
N ILE A 178 -12.66 1.77 -14.91
CA ILE A 178 -11.34 2.05 -14.33
C ILE A 178 -10.25 1.79 -15.37
N ARG A 179 -10.26 0.61 -16.00
CA ARG A 179 -9.24 0.22 -16.99
C ARG A 179 -9.13 1.18 -18.17
N GLU A 180 -10.25 1.76 -18.57
CA GLU A 180 -10.35 2.67 -19.72
C GLU A 180 -10.55 4.12 -19.29
N ILE A 181 -10.33 4.47 -18.02
CA ILE A 181 -10.55 5.84 -17.51
C ILE A 181 -9.82 6.91 -18.34
N GLU A 182 -8.59 6.59 -18.79
CA GLU A 182 -7.78 7.49 -19.61
C GLU A 182 -8.28 7.64 -21.06
N ILE A 183 -9.14 6.72 -21.53
CA ILE A 183 -9.80 6.75 -22.84
C ILE A 183 -11.19 7.40 -22.73
N LEU A 184 -11.95 7.04 -21.68
CA LEU A 184 -13.34 7.46 -21.50
C LEU A 184 -13.46 8.94 -21.13
N LEU A 185 -12.48 9.47 -20.39
CA LEU A 185 -12.41 10.88 -20.04
C LEU A 185 -11.34 11.54 -20.91
N PRO A 186 -11.66 12.51 -21.76
CA PRO A 186 -10.64 13.25 -22.53
C PRO A 186 -9.74 14.08 -21.60
N ASP A 187 -8.52 14.35 -22.04
CA ASP A 187 -7.62 15.26 -21.33
C ASP A 187 -8.11 16.70 -21.52
N HIS A 188 -8.01 17.53 -20.48
CA HIS A 188 -8.53 18.90 -20.53
C HIS A 188 -7.86 19.76 -21.62
N GLU A 189 -6.59 19.50 -21.98
CA GLU A 189 -5.88 20.19 -23.06
C GLU A 189 -6.53 19.98 -24.44
N THR A 190 -7.25 18.87 -24.65
CA THR A 190 -7.92 18.62 -25.94
C THR A 190 -9.18 19.44 -26.15
N ILE A 191 -9.75 20.02 -25.08
CA ILE A 191 -10.98 20.83 -25.14
C ILE A 191 -10.68 22.27 -25.55
N THR A 192 -9.51 22.80 -25.18
CA THR A 192 -9.17 24.22 -25.41
C THR A 192 -8.62 24.54 -26.80
N VAL A 193 -8.12 23.55 -27.55
CA VAL A 193 -7.56 23.76 -28.91
C VAL A 193 -8.64 23.73 -30.00
N SER A 194 -9.86 23.29 -29.69
CA SER A 194 -10.99 23.24 -30.63
C SER A 194 -12.02 24.37 -30.47
N ALA A 195 -11.72 25.40 -29.68
CA ALA A 195 -12.57 26.57 -29.44
C ALA A 195 -11.91 27.84 -30.01
#